data_AF-A0A641RVF7-F1
#
_entry.id   AF-A0A641RVF7-F1
#
_cell.length_a   1.000
_cell.length_b   1.000
_cell.length_c   1.000
_cell.angle_alpha   90.00
_cell.angle_beta   90.00
_cell.angle_gamma   90.00
#
_symmetry.space_group_name_H-M   'P 1'
#
loop_
_entity.id
_entity.type
_entity.pdbx_description
1 polymer ?
#
loop_
_entity_poly.entity_id
_entity_poly.type
_entity_poly.pdbx_seq_one_letter_code
_entity_poly.pdbx_strand_id
1 'polypeptide(L)'
;IHGDSPRTHLTGYGRANLDWGTRTIEGIPSLMVMGEDEWWEDRLITSFDYRREYPNAPLSFLADAGHGHFDISDELIDYLSLFLKKTVEYRLPEHSSLDAPIQLIPVEAKNGWLADRWRKNEKPTAEAASYDKYKGDKNHAFWYFDKEMADATEKYYANERGKTEQYIGFEQKGKLITFNPKSHVRMSPSFQPEADGVTFHLKAVYTDTLRNEYSKEHSTHPIRMSRICGPVEVVNDTTFTVRFYRMGLDNPKRTGGICLMASVKQDHKYRSAVQQVEIRIPYRNKEGIPQSIIFPKLSDVKASVKEISLNGTADSGLPVYYYVKEGPAEIKGDKLALTKIPPRAKFPVKVTVVAWQYGRSGEPKVQTAEAVEQSFYITAR
;
A
#
# COMPACT_ATOMS: atom_id res chain seq x y z
N ILE A 1 0.88 0.81 -5.62
CA ILE A 1 2.23 0.50 -6.15
C ILE A 1 2.09 0.15 -7.62
N HIS A 2 1.07 -0.64 -7.92
CA HIS A 2 0.58 -0.86 -9.27
C HIS A 2 0.04 0.43 -9.88
N GLY A 3 0.24 0.55 -11.18
CA GLY A 3 -0.04 1.76 -11.92
C GLY A 3 -0.24 1.49 -13.39
N ASP A 4 -0.64 2.55 -14.05
CA ASP A 4 -1.05 2.55 -15.43
C ASP A 4 0.10 2.94 -16.36
N SER A 5 0.03 2.47 -17.61
CA SER A 5 0.97 2.79 -18.66
C SER A 5 0.90 4.27 -19.08
N PRO A 6 1.99 4.84 -19.61
CA PRO A 6 1.99 6.18 -20.16
C PRO A 6 0.87 6.38 -21.18
N ARG A 7 0.10 7.47 -21.01
CA ARG A 7 -1.01 7.87 -21.90
C ARG A 7 -2.14 6.83 -22.05
N THR A 8 -2.31 5.87 -21.13
CA THR A 8 -3.42 4.90 -21.22
C THR A 8 -4.78 5.57 -21.11
N HIS A 9 -5.73 5.17 -21.96
CA HIS A 9 -7.11 5.67 -21.90
C HIS A 9 -7.94 5.02 -20.77
N LEU A 10 -7.35 4.09 -20.00
CA LEU A 10 -8.02 3.31 -18.95
C LEU A 10 -7.76 3.86 -17.54
N THR A 11 -7.81 5.18 -17.36
CA THR A 11 -7.47 5.86 -16.10
C THR A 11 -8.40 5.45 -14.95
N GLY A 12 -7.82 4.92 -13.85
CA GLY A 12 -8.57 4.47 -12.67
C GLY A 12 -9.24 5.56 -11.82
N TYR A 13 -8.95 6.85 -12.05
CA TYR A 13 -9.50 7.96 -11.24
C TYR A 13 -10.71 8.67 -11.86
N GLY A 14 -11.23 8.16 -12.99
CA GLY A 14 -12.51 8.56 -13.57
C GLY A 14 -12.53 9.95 -14.21
N ARG A 15 -11.39 10.47 -14.67
CA ARG A 15 -11.31 11.70 -15.48
C ARG A 15 -10.42 11.47 -16.70
N ALA A 16 -10.47 12.38 -17.66
CA ALA A 16 -9.60 12.34 -18.82
C ALA A 16 -8.12 12.32 -18.43
N ASN A 17 -7.30 11.72 -19.30
CA ASN A 17 -5.85 11.77 -19.22
C ASN A 17 -5.35 13.20 -19.12
N LEU A 18 -4.27 13.38 -18.37
CA LEU A 18 -3.52 14.62 -18.39
C LEU A 18 -2.90 14.81 -19.78
N ASP A 19 -3.01 16.01 -20.33
CA ASP A 19 -2.30 16.38 -21.55
C ASP A 19 -0.81 16.64 -21.22
N TRP A 20 0.05 15.84 -21.83
CA TRP A 20 1.50 15.95 -21.62
C TRP A 20 2.10 17.07 -22.48
N GLY A 21 1.39 17.56 -23.49
CA GLY A 21 1.92 18.48 -24.49
C GLY A 21 3.15 17.89 -25.16
N THR A 22 4.26 18.63 -25.16
CA THR A 22 5.56 18.19 -25.70
C THR A 22 6.42 17.41 -24.71
N ARG A 23 5.92 17.14 -23.49
CA ARG A 23 6.69 16.43 -22.46
C ARG A 23 6.74 14.94 -22.76
N THR A 24 7.92 14.35 -22.56
CA THR A 24 8.18 12.93 -22.73
C THR A 24 8.92 12.38 -21.51
N ILE A 25 8.97 11.05 -21.39
CA ILE A 25 9.82 10.35 -20.40
C ILE A 25 11.11 9.82 -21.05
N GLU A 26 11.52 10.36 -22.20
CA GLU A 26 12.81 9.98 -22.80
C GLU A 26 13.97 10.31 -21.85
N GLY A 27 14.93 9.40 -21.77
CA GLY A 27 16.01 9.50 -20.80
C GLY A 27 15.64 9.15 -19.36
N ILE A 28 14.35 9.03 -19.00
CA ILE A 28 13.88 8.80 -17.62
C ILE A 28 13.48 7.33 -17.44
N PRO A 29 14.28 6.49 -16.73
CA PRO A 29 13.92 5.10 -16.48
C PRO A 29 12.60 5.04 -15.74
N SER A 30 11.65 4.31 -16.32
CA SER A 30 10.27 4.23 -15.85
C SER A 30 9.89 2.78 -15.68
N LEU A 31 9.33 2.42 -14.52
CA LEU A 31 8.81 1.08 -14.25
C LEU A 31 7.30 1.16 -14.10
N MET A 32 6.60 0.41 -14.94
CA MET A 32 5.20 0.11 -14.75
C MET A 32 5.05 -1.23 -14.03
N VAL A 33 4.31 -1.25 -12.92
CA VAL A 33 3.97 -2.48 -12.20
C VAL A 33 2.47 -2.71 -12.29
N MET A 34 2.04 -3.94 -12.58
CA MET A 34 0.63 -4.29 -12.67
C MET A 34 0.35 -5.63 -12.00
N GLY A 35 -0.68 -5.71 -11.16
CA GLY A 35 -1.14 -6.96 -10.56
C GLY A 35 -1.59 -7.92 -11.65
N GLU A 36 -1.21 -9.19 -11.58
CA GLU A 36 -1.65 -10.17 -12.58
C GLU A 36 -3.17 -10.35 -12.60
N ASP A 37 -3.85 -10.24 -11.45
CA ASP A 37 -5.32 -10.28 -11.40
C ASP A 37 -5.99 -9.03 -12.03
N GLU A 38 -5.20 -7.99 -12.27
CA GLU A 38 -5.61 -6.78 -13.01
C GLU A 38 -5.12 -6.79 -14.46
N TRP A 39 -4.36 -7.81 -14.83
CA TRP A 39 -3.68 -7.86 -16.10
C TRP A 39 -4.68 -7.69 -17.24
N TRP A 40 -4.43 -6.66 -18.03
CA TRP A 40 -5.23 -6.38 -19.21
C TRP A 40 -4.31 -5.98 -20.35
N GLU A 41 -4.30 -6.77 -21.42
CA GLU A 41 -3.49 -6.54 -22.61
C GLU A 41 -3.66 -5.11 -23.15
N ASP A 42 -4.88 -4.58 -23.14
CA ASP A 42 -5.19 -3.21 -23.60
C ASP A 42 -4.43 -2.13 -22.82
N ARG A 43 -4.09 -2.38 -21.55
CA ARG A 43 -3.25 -1.47 -20.77
C ARG A 43 -1.79 -1.49 -21.23
N LEU A 44 -1.29 -2.57 -21.86
CA LEU A 44 0.09 -2.67 -22.32
C LEU A 44 0.30 -2.13 -23.73
N ILE A 45 -0.73 -2.21 -24.58
CA ILE A 45 -0.65 -1.73 -25.97
C ILE A 45 -0.15 -0.27 -26.01
N THR A 46 -0.65 0.57 -25.11
CA THR A 46 -0.26 1.97 -25.02
C THR A 46 1.21 2.17 -24.61
N SER A 47 1.81 1.26 -23.83
CA SER A 47 3.25 1.25 -23.56
C SER A 47 4.07 0.95 -24.81
N PHE A 48 3.61 0.00 -25.65
CA PHE A 48 4.29 -0.34 -26.89
C PHE A 48 4.18 0.79 -27.93
N ASP A 49 3.00 1.39 -28.05
CA ASP A 49 2.79 2.56 -28.91
C ASP A 49 3.65 3.74 -28.45
N TYR A 50 3.72 3.99 -27.13
CA TYR A 50 4.57 5.03 -26.57
C TYR A 50 6.06 4.82 -26.90
N ARG A 51 6.57 3.60 -26.75
CA ARG A 51 7.98 3.27 -27.10
C ARG A 51 8.26 3.39 -28.60
N ARG A 52 7.25 3.20 -29.45
CA ARG A 52 7.37 3.39 -30.90
C ARG A 52 7.45 4.86 -31.28
N GLU A 53 6.66 5.70 -30.61
CA GLU A 53 6.69 7.17 -30.76
C GLU A 53 7.97 7.77 -30.16
N TYR A 54 8.43 7.25 -29.01
CA TYR A 54 9.59 7.71 -28.25
C TYR A 54 10.59 6.56 -28.05
N PRO A 55 11.42 6.21 -29.06
CA PRO A 55 12.30 5.05 -29.02
C PRO A 55 13.40 5.14 -27.95
N ASN A 56 13.70 6.34 -27.45
CA ASN A 56 14.64 6.53 -26.35
C ASN A 56 13.96 6.62 -24.97
N ALA A 57 12.71 6.16 -24.84
CA ALA A 57 12.03 6.01 -23.56
C ALA A 57 12.39 4.65 -22.92
N PRO A 58 13.21 4.64 -21.85
CA PRO A 58 13.53 3.43 -21.09
C PRO A 58 12.33 2.98 -20.22
N LEU A 59 11.38 2.30 -20.86
CA LEU A 59 10.14 1.83 -20.23
C LEU A 59 10.23 0.34 -19.89
N SER A 60 10.35 0.06 -18.58
CA SER A 60 10.30 -1.25 -17.96
C SER A 60 8.90 -1.63 -17.52
N PHE A 61 8.65 -2.92 -17.40
CA PHE A 61 7.38 -3.46 -16.95
C PHE A 61 7.59 -4.65 -16.03
N LEU A 62 6.77 -4.74 -14.98
CA LEU A 62 6.65 -5.92 -14.13
C LEU A 62 5.18 -6.33 -14.02
N ALA A 63 4.88 -7.55 -14.44
CA ALA A 63 3.67 -8.24 -13.99
C ALA A 63 3.91 -8.75 -12.58
N ASP A 64 3.20 -8.21 -11.61
CA ASP A 64 3.20 -8.75 -10.26
C ASP A 64 2.40 -10.05 -10.27
N ALA A 65 3.07 -11.14 -10.64
CA ALA A 65 2.48 -12.45 -10.90
C ALA A 65 1.91 -13.06 -9.61
N GLY A 66 0.70 -13.62 -9.64
CA GLY A 66 0.05 -14.17 -8.44
C GLY A 66 -0.45 -13.10 -7.43
N HIS A 67 -0.46 -11.84 -7.85
CA HIS A 67 -0.71 -10.67 -7.02
C HIS A 67 -1.83 -9.78 -7.63
N GLY A 68 -2.46 -8.96 -6.80
CA GLY A 68 -3.60 -8.10 -7.14
C GLY A 68 -3.26 -6.59 -7.16
N HIS A 69 -4.26 -5.74 -6.94
CA HIS A 69 -4.10 -4.27 -7.08
C HIS A 69 -3.40 -3.57 -5.92
N PHE A 70 -3.59 -4.07 -4.70
CA PHE A 70 -3.26 -3.35 -3.46
C PHE A 70 -2.20 -4.05 -2.62
N ASP A 71 -1.76 -5.23 -3.03
CA ASP A 71 -0.79 -5.99 -2.29
C ASP A 71 0.63 -5.51 -2.51
N ILE A 72 1.48 -5.93 -1.58
CA ILE A 72 2.90 -5.64 -1.57
C ILE A 72 3.59 -6.83 -0.93
N SER A 73 4.30 -7.61 -1.74
CA SER A 73 5.12 -8.72 -1.28
C SER A 73 6.55 -8.26 -1.00
N ASP A 74 7.29 -9.04 -0.20
CA ASP A 74 8.72 -8.81 0.01
C ASP A 74 9.48 -8.92 -1.33
N GLU A 75 9.06 -9.83 -2.21
CA GLU A 75 9.61 -9.98 -3.57
C GLU A 75 9.43 -8.71 -4.39
N LEU A 76 8.23 -8.11 -4.34
CA LEU A 76 7.95 -6.85 -5.05
C LEU A 76 8.81 -5.72 -4.46
N ILE A 77 8.93 -5.64 -3.14
CA ILE A 77 9.79 -4.65 -2.46
C ILE A 77 11.25 -4.82 -2.90
N ASP A 78 11.75 -6.05 -2.96
CA ASP A 78 13.12 -6.36 -3.39
C ASP A 78 13.33 -5.97 -4.86
N TYR A 79 12.38 -6.28 -5.74
CA TYR A 79 12.43 -5.89 -7.15
C TYR A 79 12.41 -4.37 -7.34
N LEU A 80 11.50 -3.67 -6.65
CA LEU A 80 11.42 -2.21 -6.66
C LEU A 80 12.71 -1.58 -6.11
N SER A 81 13.28 -2.16 -5.06
CA SER A 81 14.55 -1.73 -4.48
C SER A 81 15.71 -1.91 -5.46
N LEU A 82 15.75 -3.01 -6.20
CA LEU A 82 16.73 -3.22 -7.27
C LEU A 82 16.56 -2.17 -8.37
N PHE A 83 15.34 -1.94 -8.83
CA PHE A 83 15.06 -0.91 -9.85
C PHE A 83 15.50 0.49 -9.41
N LEU A 84 15.25 0.86 -8.15
CA LEU A 84 15.68 2.13 -7.56
C LEU A 84 17.20 2.23 -7.44
N LYS A 85 17.88 1.15 -7.04
CA LYS A 85 19.36 1.09 -7.02
C LYS A 85 19.94 1.33 -8.42
N LYS A 86 19.41 0.65 -9.43
CA LYS A 86 19.81 0.86 -10.84
C LYS A 86 19.51 2.27 -11.32
N THR A 87 18.34 2.81 -10.94
CA THR A 87 18.01 4.21 -11.26
C THR A 87 19.05 5.16 -10.70
N VAL A 88 19.46 4.99 -9.44
CA VAL A 88 20.50 5.80 -8.81
C VAL A 88 21.85 5.65 -9.52
N GLU A 89 22.28 4.41 -9.78
CA GLU A 89 23.54 4.08 -10.46
C GLU A 89 23.65 4.74 -11.84
N TYR A 90 22.58 4.73 -12.63
CA TYR A 90 22.60 5.23 -14.00
C TYR A 90 22.26 6.73 -14.13
N ARG A 91 21.62 7.34 -13.12
CA ARG A 91 21.10 8.73 -13.22
C ARG A 91 21.88 9.74 -12.40
N LEU A 92 22.50 9.34 -11.29
CA LEU A 92 23.23 10.28 -10.45
C LEU A 92 24.65 10.49 -10.98
N PRO A 93 25.12 11.75 -11.09
CA PRO A 93 26.53 12.02 -11.35
C PRO A 93 27.38 11.62 -10.13
N GLU A 94 28.63 11.20 -10.38
CA GLU A 94 29.59 10.84 -9.31
C GLU A 94 29.83 11.99 -8.32
N HIS A 95 29.73 13.23 -8.79
CA HIS A 95 29.93 14.43 -8.01
C HIS A 95 28.77 15.40 -8.19
N SER A 96 28.22 15.88 -7.08
CA SER A 96 27.18 16.92 -7.06
C SER A 96 27.32 17.82 -5.83
N SER A 97 26.96 19.09 -5.98
CA SER A 97 26.93 20.05 -4.87
C SER A 97 25.68 19.83 -4.00
N LEU A 98 25.82 19.97 -2.68
CA LEU A 98 24.68 19.90 -1.74
C LEU A 98 23.79 21.16 -1.75
N ASP A 99 24.25 22.23 -2.40
CA ASP A 99 23.60 23.54 -2.40
C ASP A 99 23.03 23.93 -3.77
N ALA A 100 23.06 23.02 -4.76
CA ALA A 100 22.50 23.23 -6.09
C ALA A 100 21.61 22.04 -6.52
N PRO A 101 20.64 22.26 -7.41
CA PRO A 101 19.91 21.16 -8.05
C PRO A 101 20.86 20.19 -8.77
N ILE A 102 20.66 18.89 -8.57
CA ILE A 102 21.44 17.86 -9.24
C ILE A 102 20.93 17.69 -10.67
N GLN A 103 21.80 17.88 -11.65
CA GLN A 103 21.50 17.52 -13.04
C GLN A 103 21.65 16.01 -13.22
N LEU A 104 20.54 15.32 -13.52
CA LEU A 104 20.53 13.87 -13.72
C LEU A 104 21.05 13.49 -15.12
N ILE A 105 21.77 12.38 -15.20
CA ILE A 105 22.27 11.80 -16.45
C ILE A 105 21.11 11.13 -17.20
N PRO A 106 20.80 11.47 -18.46
CA PRO A 106 19.78 10.75 -19.23
C PRO A 106 20.18 9.30 -19.54
N VAL A 107 19.24 8.36 -19.45
CA VAL A 107 19.45 6.95 -19.82
C VAL A 107 19.11 6.73 -21.29
N GLU A 108 20.07 6.21 -22.06
CA GLU A 108 19.83 5.84 -23.46
C GLU A 108 19.26 4.42 -23.57
N ALA A 109 18.09 4.26 -24.18
CA ALA A 109 17.41 2.96 -24.25
C ALA A 109 18.24 1.89 -24.99
N LYS A 110 19.00 2.29 -26.01
CA LYS A 110 19.90 1.40 -26.78
C LYS A 110 21.03 0.77 -25.94
N ASN A 111 21.39 1.37 -24.80
CA ASN A 111 22.45 0.85 -23.93
C ASN A 111 21.94 -0.18 -22.92
N GLY A 112 20.62 -0.39 -22.86
CA GLY A 112 20.02 -1.36 -21.95
C GLY A 112 19.72 -2.71 -22.57
N TRP A 113 18.82 -3.43 -21.92
CA TRP A 113 18.38 -4.78 -22.27
C TRP A 113 16.92 -4.78 -22.69
N LEU A 114 16.57 -5.73 -23.54
CA LEU A 114 15.20 -6.04 -23.89
C LEU A 114 14.87 -7.44 -23.40
N ALA A 115 13.67 -7.60 -22.83
CA ALA A 115 13.10 -8.90 -22.53
C ALA A 115 11.66 -8.98 -23.02
N ASP A 116 11.20 -10.18 -23.35
CA ASP A 116 9.83 -10.43 -23.78
C ASP A 116 8.83 -10.05 -22.68
N ARG A 117 7.59 -9.77 -23.10
CA ARG A 117 6.50 -9.43 -22.19
C ARG A 117 6.05 -10.65 -21.38
N TRP A 118 5.43 -10.38 -20.24
CA TRP A 118 4.75 -11.42 -19.46
C TRP A 118 3.53 -11.98 -20.20
N ARG A 119 3.28 -13.28 -20.01
CA ARG A 119 2.08 -14.01 -20.40
C ARG A 119 1.79 -15.04 -19.31
N LYS A 120 0.58 -15.07 -18.78
CA LYS A 120 0.21 -15.96 -17.67
C LYS A 120 0.45 -17.42 -18.07
N ASN A 121 1.24 -18.13 -17.27
CA ASN A 121 1.60 -19.54 -17.46
C ASN A 121 2.40 -19.88 -18.74
N GLU A 122 2.93 -18.89 -19.44
CA GLU A 122 3.75 -19.09 -20.64
C GLU A 122 5.19 -18.65 -20.41
N LYS A 123 6.12 -19.31 -21.10
CA LYS A 123 7.54 -18.92 -21.13
C LYS A 123 7.73 -17.74 -22.09
N PRO A 124 8.80 -16.93 -21.91
CA PRO A 124 9.17 -15.94 -22.90
C PRO A 124 9.46 -16.61 -24.26
N THR A 125 9.08 -15.93 -25.34
CA THR A 125 9.28 -16.35 -26.73
C THR A 125 10.69 -16.03 -27.23
N ALA A 126 11.41 -15.15 -26.53
CA ALA A 126 12.80 -14.79 -26.79
C ALA A 126 13.56 -14.57 -25.48
N GLU A 127 14.82 -14.97 -25.46
CA GLU A 127 15.71 -14.71 -24.32
C GLU A 127 16.04 -13.22 -24.20
N ALA A 128 16.11 -12.74 -22.96
CA ALA A 128 16.56 -11.38 -22.70
C ALA A 128 17.99 -11.17 -23.21
N ALA A 129 18.24 -10.01 -23.82
CA ALA A 129 19.55 -9.66 -24.34
C ALA A 129 19.72 -8.13 -24.36
N SER A 130 20.97 -7.66 -24.49
CA SER A 130 21.24 -6.24 -24.78
C SER A 130 20.46 -5.80 -26.03
N TYR A 131 20.04 -4.54 -26.07
CA TYR A 131 19.15 -3.99 -27.10
C TYR A 131 19.54 -4.39 -28.53
N ASP A 132 20.83 -4.32 -28.88
CA ASP A 132 21.35 -4.65 -30.21
C ASP A 132 21.38 -6.15 -30.54
N LYS A 133 21.42 -7.00 -29.51
CA LYS A 133 21.52 -8.47 -29.63
C LYS A 133 20.18 -9.18 -29.44
N TYR A 134 19.14 -8.46 -29.03
CA TYR A 134 17.81 -9.03 -28.83
C TYR A 134 17.21 -9.51 -30.15
N LYS A 135 16.86 -10.80 -30.20
CA LYS A 135 16.36 -11.50 -31.39
C LYS A 135 14.82 -11.60 -31.44
N GLY A 136 14.13 -11.26 -30.36
CA GLY A 136 12.67 -11.22 -30.31
C GLY A 136 12.11 -9.95 -30.95
N ASP A 137 10.79 -9.80 -30.91
CA ASP A 137 10.12 -8.59 -31.42
C ASP A 137 10.34 -7.41 -30.46
N LYS A 138 11.13 -6.42 -30.90
CA LYS A 138 11.43 -5.21 -30.13
C LYS A 138 10.19 -4.35 -29.85
N ASN A 139 9.16 -4.46 -30.69
CA ASN A 139 7.90 -3.72 -30.53
C ASN A 139 7.03 -4.26 -29.38
N HIS A 140 7.24 -5.53 -29.00
CA HIS A 140 6.50 -6.19 -27.92
C HIS A 140 7.38 -6.56 -26.71
N ALA A 141 8.64 -6.12 -26.70
CA ALA A 141 9.56 -6.27 -25.58
C ALA A 141 9.47 -5.09 -24.60
N PHE A 142 9.95 -5.27 -23.37
CA PHE A 142 10.17 -4.17 -22.43
C PHE A 142 11.65 -3.92 -22.21
N TRP A 143 11.99 -2.69 -21.84
CA TRP A 143 13.36 -2.28 -21.59
C TRP A 143 13.76 -2.52 -20.14
N TYR A 144 15.03 -2.85 -19.89
CA TYR A 144 15.63 -2.95 -18.56
C TYR A 144 17.06 -2.36 -18.58
N PHE A 145 17.57 -1.95 -17.42
CA PHE A 145 18.91 -1.34 -17.32
C PHE A 145 20.02 -2.24 -17.86
N ASP A 146 20.05 -3.49 -17.40
CA ASP A 146 21.10 -4.45 -17.68
C ASP A 146 20.59 -5.89 -17.57
N LYS A 147 21.51 -6.85 -17.69
CA LYS A 147 21.21 -8.28 -17.54
C LYS A 147 20.63 -8.62 -16.18
N GLU A 148 21.15 -8.02 -15.10
CA GLU A 148 20.71 -8.31 -13.75
C GLU A 148 19.24 -7.95 -13.57
N MET A 149 18.85 -6.76 -14.03
CA MET A 149 17.46 -6.33 -13.97
C MET A 149 16.55 -7.23 -14.82
N ALA A 150 16.96 -7.57 -16.05
CA ALA A 150 16.17 -8.45 -16.92
C ALA A 150 16.03 -9.88 -16.36
N ASP A 151 17.11 -10.45 -15.82
CA ASP A 151 17.11 -11.76 -15.16
C ASP A 151 16.22 -11.74 -13.90
N ALA A 152 16.27 -10.67 -13.11
CA ALA A 152 15.44 -10.51 -11.92
C ALA A 152 13.94 -10.52 -12.28
N THR A 153 13.56 -9.87 -13.39
CA THR A 153 12.19 -9.89 -13.90
C THR A 153 11.75 -11.31 -14.29
N GLU A 154 12.52 -12.02 -15.10
CA GLU A 154 12.15 -13.38 -15.50
C GLU A 154 12.16 -14.36 -14.32
N LYS A 155 13.07 -14.18 -13.35
CA LYS A 155 13.06 -14.96 -12.11
C LYS A 155 11.78 -14.72 -11.30
N TYR A 156 11.32 -13.47 -11.21
CA TYR A 156 10.06 -13.12 -10.56
C TYR A 156 8.89 -13.88 -11.17
N TYR A 157 8.79 -13.83 -12.50
CA TYR A 157 7.80 -14.52 -13.31
C TYR A 157 7.83 -16.04 -13.17
N ALA A 158 9.03 -16.63 -13.22
CA ALA A 158 9.23 -18.06 -13.09
C ALA A 158 8.81 -18.61 -11.73
N ASN A 159 8.82 -17.78 -10.68
CA ASN A 159 8.35 -18.19 -9.36
C ASN A 159 6.85 -18.50 -9.32
N GLU A 160 6.04 -18.03 -10.27
CA GLU A 160 4.58 -18.23 -10.25
C GLU A 160 4.07 -19.11 -11.39
N ARG A 161 4.85 -19.23 -12.47
CA ARG A 161 4.45 -19.90 -13.71
C ARG A 161 4.12 -21.37 -13.48
N GLY A 162 2.93 -21.80 -13.92
CA GLY A 162 2.54 -23.21 -13.97
C GLY A 162 2.14 -23.85 -12.63
N LYS A 163 2.08 -23.06 -11.56
CA LYS A 163 1.60 -23.52 -10.25
C LYS A 163 0.07 -23.52 -10.19
N THR A 164 -0.48 -24.31 -9.28
CA THR A 164 -1.93 -24.43 -9.05
C THR A 164 -2.47 -23.21 -8.30
N GLU A 165 -3.61 -22.68 -8.72
CA GLU A 165 -4.28 -21.60 -8.00
C GLU A 165 -4.76 -22.07 -6.62
N GLN A 166 -4.74 -21.17 -5.63
CA GLN A 166 -5.33 -21.38 -4.31
C GLN A 166 -6.16 -20.16 -3.92
N TYR A 167 -7.14 -20.35 -3.04
CA TYR A 167 -8.13 -19.31 -2.76
C TYR A 167 -8.25 -19.04 -1.27
N ILE A 168 -8.41 -17.77 -0.95
CA ILE A 168 -8.60 -17.28 0.40
C ILE A 168 -10.05 -16.80 0.55
N GLY A 169 -10.67 -17.17 1.67
CA GLY A 169 -11.89 -16.59 2.18
C GLY A 169 -11.68 -16.08 3.61
N PHE A 170 -12.77 -15.64 4.24
CA PHE A 170 -12.75 -15.18 5.61
C PHE A 170 -13.79 -15.90 6.44
N GLU A 171 -13.50 -16.06 7.72
CA GLU A 171 -14.36 -16.64 8.72
C GLU A 171 -14.53 -15.65 9.89
N GLN A 172 -15.76 -15.50 10.37
CA GLN A 172 -16.09 -14.77 11.59
C GLN A 172 -17.01 -15.64 12.46
N LYS A 173 -16.59 -15.91 13.71
CA LYS A 173 -17.33 -16.76 14.66
C LYS A 173 -17.67 -18.15 14.11
N GLY A 174 -16.72 -18.83 13.47
CA GLY A 174 -16.93 -20.19 12.95
C GLY A 174 -17.74 -20.27 11.65
N LYS A 175 -18.09 -19.12 11.04
CA LYS A 175 -18.89 -19.06 9.82
C LYS A 175 -18.12 -18.37 8.70
N LEU A 176 -18.09 -18.99 7.52
CA LEU A 176 -17.54 -18.38 6.32
C LEU A 176 -18.34 -17.13 5.95
N ILE A 177 -17.61 -16.08 5.57
CA ILE A 177 -18.17 -14.85 5.04
C ILE A 177 -18.55 -15.07 3.58
N THR A 178 -19.73 -14.62 3.19
CA THR A 178 -20.22 -14.77 1.82
C THR A 178 -19.35 -14.00 0.83
N PHE A 179 -18.95 -14.67 -0.24
CA PHE A 179 -18.27 -14.06 -1.37
C PHE A 179 -19.28 -13.50 -2.38
N ASN A 180 -19.13 -12.22 -2.73
CA ASN A 180 -19.97 -11.52 -3.69
C ASN A 180 -19.14 -11.11 -4.93
N PRO A 181 -19.24 -11.84 -6.05
CA PRO A 181 -18.49 -11.57 -7.28
C PRO A 181 -18.91 -10.29 -8.01
N LYS A 182 -19.95 -9.57 -7.54
CA LYS A 182 -20.36 -8.28 -8.09
C LYS A 182 -19.86 -7.09 -7.26
N SER A 183 -19.45 -7.32 -6.00
CA SER A 183 -18.87 -6.27 -5.15
C SER A 183 -17.42 -6.01 -5.54
N HIS A 184 -16.97 -4.77 -5.45
CA HIS A 184 -15.57 -4.40 -5.71
C HIS A 184 -14.60 -5.14 -4.76
N VAL A 185 -14.89 -5.13 -3.45
CA VAL A 185 -14.02 -5.75 -2.42
C VAL A 185 -14.41 -7.21 -2.13
N ARG A 186 -15.44 -7.72 -2.83
CA ARG A 186 -15.95 -9.10 -2.80
C ARG A 186 -16.52 -9.60 -1.47
N MET A 187 -15.97 -9.21 -0.31
CA MET A 187 -16.37 -9.71 1.00
C MET A 187 -16.50 -8.56 1.99
N SER A 188 -17.62 -8.53 2.73
CA SER A 188 -17.93 -7.43 3.65
C SER A 188 -18.59 -7.91 4.95
N PRO A 189 -17.82 -8.47 5.90
CA PRO A 189 -18.36 -8.90 7.18
C PRO A 189 -18.80 -7.71 8.03
N SER A 190 -19.73 -7.97 8.95
CA SER A 190 -20.18 -6.96 9.91
C SER A 190 -19.10 -6.66 10.95
N PHE A 191 -19.04 -5.40 11.40
CA PHE A 191 -18.20 -5.01 12.53
C PHE A 191 -18.76 -5.59 13.84
N GLN A 192 -17.99 -6.44 14.50
CA GLN A 192 -18.37 -7.10 15.75
C GLN A 192 -17.25 -6.91 16.78
N PRO A 193 -17.21 -5.76 17.49
CA PRO A 193 -16.16 -5.47 18.43
C PRO A 193 -16.29 -6.26 19.74
N GLU A 194 -15.19 -6.37 20.47
CA GLU A 194 -15.14 -6.81 21.86
C GLU A 194 -15.70 -5.75 22.82
N ALA A 195 -15.63 -6.03 24.13
CA ALA A 195 -16.15 -5.16 25.18
C ALA A 195 -15.50 -3.77 25.24
N ASP A 196 -14.29 -3.62 24.69
CA ASP A 196 -13.57 -2.35 24.58
C ASP A 196 -14.11 -1.44 23.45
N GLY A 197 -15.00 -1.97 22.59
CA GLY A 197 -15.63 -1.25 21.49
C GLY A 197 -14.77 -1.05 20.25
N VAL A 198 -13.49 -1.42 20.27
CA VAL A 198 -12.53 -1.12 19.19
C VAL A 198 -11.75 -2.34 18.70
N THR A 199 -11.59 -3.37 19.53
CA THR A 199 -10.93 -4.63 19.14
C THR A 199 -11.94 -5.53 18.44
N PHE A 200 -11.55 -6.18 17.35
CA PHE A 200 -12.41 -7.14 16.63
C PHE A 200 -11.57 -8.25 15.99
N HIS A 201 -12.26 -9.35 15.65
CA HIS A 201 -11.62 -10.54 15.10
C HIS A 201 -12.17 -10.92 13.73
N LEU A 202 -11.26 -11.35 12.87
CA LEU A 202 -11.54 -11.89 11.54
C LEU A 202 -10.42 -12.87 11.19
N LYS A 203 -10.76 -14.07 10.72
CA LYS A 203 -9.76 -15.09 10.37
C LYS A 203 -9.76 -15.31 8.86
N ALA A 204 -8.61 -15.22 8.21
CA ALA A 204 -8.46 -15.68 6.84
C ALA A 204 -8.31 -17.21 6.80
N VAL A 205 -8.91 -17.86 5.81
CA VAL A 205 -8.95 -19.31 5.66
C VAL A 205 -8.83 -19.70 4.20
N TYR A 206 -8.34 -20.92 3.95
CA TYR A 206 -8.34 -21.48 2.60
C TYR A 206 -9.71 -21.99 2.21
N THR A 207 -10.10 -21.72 0.97
CA THR A 207 -11.40 -22.11 0.44
C THR A 207 -11.31 -22.72 -0.94
N ASP A 208 -12.43 -23.27 -1.39
CA ASP A 208 -12.64 -23.63 -2.79
C ASP A 208 -12.67 -22.39 -3.69
N THR A 209 -12.74 -22.62 -5.00
CA THR A 209 -12.80 -21.56 -6.03
C THR A 209 -13.98 -20.60 -5.82
N LEU A 210 -15.10 -21.06 -5.25
CA LEU A 210 -16.27 -20.22 -5.03
C LEU A 210 -16.28 -19.52 -3.66
N ARG A 211 -15.28 -19.79 -2.80
CA ARG A 211 -15.19 -19.29 -1.41
C ARG A 211 -16.41 -19.69 -0.56
N ASN A 212 -17.02 -20.84 -0.87
CA ASN A 212 -18.21 -21.35 -0.19
C ASN A 212 -17.87 -22.44 0.83
N GLU A 213 -16.76 -23.16 0.64
CA GLU A 213 -16.35 -24.26 1.50
C GLU A 213 -14.85 -24.16 1.85
N TYR A 214 -14.47 -24.70 3.00
CA TYR A 214 -13.06 -24.84 3.35
C TYR A 214 -12.39 -25.84 2.42
N SER A 215 -11.20 -25.49 1.93
CA SER A 215 -10.43 -26.38 1.07
C SER A 215 -9.32 -27.08 1.86
N LYS A 216 -8.92 -28.27 1.40
CA LYS A 216 -7.65 -28.92 1.77
C LYS A 216 -6.62 -28.89 0.64
N GLU A 217 -7.01 -28.38 -0.52
CA GLU A 217 -6.18 -28.24 -1.71
C GLU A 217 -5.55 -26.85 -1.73
N HIS A 218 -4.55 -26.65 -0.87
CA HIS A 218 -3.85 -25.38 -0.74
C HIS A 218 -2.44 -25.61 -0.18
N SER A 219 -1.62 -24.56 -0.19
CA SER A 219 -0.28 -24.55 0.41
C SER A 219 -0.34 -24.71 1.94
N THR A 220 0.79 -25.10 2.55
CA THR A 220 0.91 -25.16 4.02
C THR A 220 1.39 -23.83 4.63
N HIS A 221 1.61 -22.81 3.80
CA HIS A 221 2.05 -21.50 4.26
C HIS A 221 0.96 -20.80 5.08
N PRO A 222 1.34 -19.97 6.08
CA PRO A 222 0.36 -19.18 6.81
C PRO A 222 -0.19 -18.05 5.92
N ILE A 223 -1.49 -17.81 6.02
CA ILE A 223 -2.11 -16.61 5.45
C ILE A 223 -1.81 -15.42 6.37
N ARG A 224 -1.31 -14.32 5.79
CA ARG A 224 -0.98 -13.08 6.49
C ARG A 224 -2.04 -12.03 6.28
N MET A 225 -2.28 -11.22 7.30
CA MET A 225 -3.20 -10.09 7.23
C MET A 225 -2.43 -8.76 7.20
N SER A 226 -2.84 -7.87 6.31
CA SER A 226 -2.29 -6.53 6.21
C SER A 226 -3.38 -5.49 6.01
N ARG A 227 -3.05 -4.24 6.33
CA ARG A 227 -3.91 -3.08 6.14
C ARG A 227 -3.70 -2.51 4.74
N ILE A 228 -4.78 -2.38 3.97
CA ILE A 228 -4.79 -1.53 2.78
C ILE A 228 -5.05 -0.08 3.19
N CYS A 229 -6.20 0.18 3.84
CA CYS A 229 -6.54 1.53 4.30
C CYS A 229 -7.62 1.51 5.40
N GLY A 230 -7.99 2.71 5.86
CA GLY A 230 -8.99 2.89 6.92
C GLY A 230 -8.40 2.96 8.33
N PRO A 231 -9.23 3.23 9.34
CA PRO A 231 -8.77 3.41 10.72
C PRO A 231 -8.57 2.07 11.42
N VAL A 232 -7.54 1.31 11.04
CA VAL A 232 -7.27 -0.01 11.63
C VAL A 232 -5.78 -0.18 11.90
N GLU A 233 -5.47 -0.89 12.98
CA GLU A 233 -4.16 -1.47 13.27
C GLU A 233 -4.29 -2.99 13.26
N VAL A 234 -3.36 -3.65 12.59
CA VAL A 234 -3.25 -5.11 12.56
C VAL A 234 -2.41 -5.53 13.77
N VAL A 235 -3.04 -6.12 14.79
CA VAL A 235 -2.33 -6.62 15.98
C VAL A 235 -1.66 -7.96 15.65
N ASN A 236 -2.40 -8.82 14.95
CA ASN A 236 -1.90 -10.07 14.37
C ASN A 236 -2.84 -10.52 13.23
N ASP A 237 -2.61 -11.71 12.67
CA ASP A 237 -3.37 -12.27 11.53
C ASP A 237 -4.85 -12.57 11.81
N THR A 238 -5.31 -12.42 13.05
CA THR A 238 -6.71 -12.65 13.45
C THR A 238 -7.35 -11.53 14.26
N THR A 239 -6.53 -10.62 14.81
CA THR A 239 -6.96 -9.58 15.75
C THR A 239 -6.58 -8.19 15.23
N PHE A 240 -7.56 -7.29 15.26
CA PHE A 240 -7.46 -5.94 14.74
C PHE A 240 -8.03 -4.95 15.73
N THR A 241 -7.55 -3.71 15.70
CA THR A 241 -8.13 -2.63 16.50
C THR A 241 -8.44 -1.42 15.65
N VAL A 242 -9.55 -0.75 15.93
CA VAL A 242 -9.87 0.54 15.32
C VAL A 242 -8.82 1.57 15.78
N ARG A 243 -8.15 2.21 14.83
CA ARG A 243 -7.15 3.25 15.06
C ARG A 243 -7.29 4.39 14.06
N PHE A 244 -7.95 5.46 14.46
CA PHE A 244 -7.99 6.67 13.66
C PHE A 244 -6.59 7.27 13.51
N TYR A 245 -6.36 7.89 12.35
CA TYR A 245 -5.07 8.44 11.94
C TYR A 245 -5.28 9.76 11.22
N ARG A 246 -4.20 10.37 10.72
CA ARG A 246 -4.17 11.70 10.07
C ARG A 246 -5.16 11.94 8.93
N MET A 247 -5.88 10.92 8.45
CA MET A 247 -7.01 11.09 7.53
C MET A 247 -8.14 11.93 8.13
N GLY A 248 -8.20 12.06 9.46
CA GLY A 248 -9.18 12.85 10.17
C GLY A 248 -10.48 12.11 10.41
N LEU A 249 -11.42 12.82 11.05
CA LEU A 249 -12.68 12.26 11.55
C LEU A 249 -13.92 12.73 10.77
N ASP A 250 -13.80 13.77 9.97
CA ASP A 250 -14.95 14.46 9.35
C ASP A 250 -15.30 13.98 7.95
N ASN A 251 -14.66 12.91 7.45
CA ASN A 251 -14.93 12.37 6.11
C ASN A 251 -15.87 11.16 6.17
N PRO A 252 -17.20 11.33 6.03
CA PRO A 252 -18.16 10.25 6.18
C PRO A 252 -17.99 9.10 5.17
N LYS A 253 -17.32 9.36 4.04
CA LYS A 253 -17.02 8.32 3.03
C LYS A 253 -15.83 7.44 3.40
N ARG A 254 -14.92 7.92 4.25
CA ARG A 254 -13.64 7.25 4.54
C ARG A 254 -13.45 6.90 6.01
N THR A 255 -13.95 7.71 6.93
CA THR A 255 -13.73 7.55 8.38
C THR A 255 -14.23 6.20 8.87
N GLY A 256 -15.36 5.69 8.38
CA GLY A 256 -15.92 4.40 8.82
C GLY A 256 -15.48 3.18 8.01
N GLY A 257 -14.67 3.33 6.96
CA GLY A 257 -14.31 2.23 6.06
C GLY A 257 -12.93 1.66 6.39
N ILE A 258 -12.87 0.36 6.67
CA ILE A 258 -11.64 -0.41 6.86
C ILE A 258 -11.48 -1.38 5.69
N CYS A 259 -10.33 -1.34 5.02
CA CYS A 259 -9.98 -2.32 3.99
C CYS A 259 -8.72 -3.08 4.42
N LEU A 260 -8.87 -4.39 4.55
CA LEU A 260 -7.81 -5.34 4.90
C LEU A 260 -7.57 -6.28 3.73
N MET A 261 -6.43 -6.96 3.78
CA MET A 261 -6.04 -7.94 2.79
C MET A 261 -5.44 -9.15 3.47
N ALA A 262 -5.92 -10.32 3.05
CA ALA A 262 -5.28 -11.59 3.32
C ALA A 262 -4.34 -11.92 2.14
N SER A 263 -3.13 -12.36 2.41
CA SER A 263 -2.18 -12.80 1.39
C SER A 263 -1.49 -14.10 1.79
N VAL A 264 -1.17 -14.92 0.80
CA VAL A 264 -0.30 -16.08 0.98
C VAL A 264 0.71 -16.15 -0.16
N LYS A 265 1.92 -16.52 0.23
CA LYS A 265 3.05 -16.73 -0.66
C LYS A 265 2.96 -18.08 -1.37
N GLN A 266 3.36 -18.12 -2.64
CA GLN A 266 3.52 -19.36 -3.41
C GLN A 266 4.45 -20.37 -2.72
N ASP A 267 4.18 -21.66 -2.95
CA ASP A 267 5.10 -22.76 -2.64
C ASP A 267 5.50 -23.51 -3.92
N HIS A 268 6.10 -24.70 -3.83
CA HIS A 268 6.50 -25.46 -5.02
C HIS A 268 5.33 -25.92 -5.91
N LYS A 269 4.11 -25.99 -5.36
CA LYS A 269 2.90 -26.50 -6.04
C LYS A 269 1.86 -25.40 -6.27
N TYR A 270 1.62 -24.53 -5.29
CA TYR A 270 0.56 -23.53 -5.30
C TYR A 270 1.08 -22.11 -5.53
N ARG A 271 0.30 -21.30 -6.26
CA ARG A 271 0.57 -19.88 -6.56
C ARG A 271 0.35 -18.98 -5.36
N SER A 272 0.89 -17.78 -5.41
CA SER A 272 0.50 -16.74 -4.45
C SER A 272 -0.99 -16.42 -4.62
N ALA A 273 -1.64 -15.99 -3.54
CA ALA A 273 -3.04 -15.58 -3.59
C ALA A 273 -3.30 -14.44 -2.62
N VAL A 274 -4.20 -13.55 -3.03
CA VAL A 274 -4.66 -12.42 -2.21
C VAL A 274 -6.18 -12.36 -2.19
N GLN A 275 -6.75 -11.92 -1.08
CA GLN A 275 -8.19 -11.65 -0.95
C GLN A 275 -8.41 -10.43 -0.07
N GLN A 276 -9.11 -9.45 -0.61
CA GLN A 276 -9.49 -8.23 0.11
C GLN A 276 -10.77 -8.44 0.90
N VAL A 277 -10.95 -7.64 1.94
CA VAL A 277 -12.16 -7.57 2.76
C VAL A 277 -12.41 -6.15 3.24
N GLU A 278 -13.66 -5.71 3.18
CA GLU A 278 -14.08 -4.40 3.68
C GLU A 278 -14.97 -4.55 4.91
N ILE A 279 -14.60 -3.87 6.00
CA ILE A 279 -15.43 -3.77 7.20
C ILE A 279 -15.84 -2.31 7.36
N ARG A 280 -17.14 -2.07 7.57
CA ARG A 280 -17.65 -0.74 7.87
C ARG A 280 -17.99 -0.62 9.34
N ILE A 281 -17.30 0.28 10.04
CA ILE A 281 -17.64 0.64 11.42
C ILE A 281 -18.70 1.74 11.42
N PRO A 282 -19.67 1.72 12.35
CA PRO A 282 -20.65 2.79 12.50
C PRO A 282 -19.96 4.04 13.05
N TYR A 283 -19.71 5.02 12.18
CA TYR A 283 -19.11 6.29 12.58
C TYR A 283 -20.00 7.48 12.16
N ARG A 284 -20.38 8.38 13.08
CA ARG A 284 -20.14 8.33 14.55
C ARG A 284 -21.07 7.32 15.23
N ASN A 285 -20.59 6.65 16.29
CA ASN A 285 -21.46 5.86 17.15
C ASN A 285 -22.32 6.83 18.00
N LYS A 286 -23.64 6.75 17.86
CA LYS A 286 -24.60 7.61 18.56
C LYS A 286 -25.41 6.88 19.64
N GLU A 287 -25.12 5.60 19.88
CA GLU A 287 -25.83 4.82 20.88
C GLU A 287 -25.20 4.96 22.28
N GLY A 288 -26.05 5.04 23.30
CA GLY A 288 -25.63 5.02 24.71
C GLY A 288 -25.43 6.40 25.32
N ILE A 289 -24.63 6.46 26.38
CA ILE A 289 -24.36 7.65 27.16
C ILE A 289 -23.34 8.54 26.42
N PRO A 290 -23.57 9.86 26.27
CA PRO A 290 -22.59 10.77 25.71
C PRO A 290 -21.35 10.85 26.62
N GLN A 291 -20.19 11.14 26.02
CA GLN A 291 -18.93 11.29 26.74
C GLN A 291 -18.12 12.47 26.20
N SER A 292 -17.22 12.98 27.01
CA SER A 292 -16.31 14.07 26.66
C SER A 292 -14.86 13.71 26.97
N ILE A 293 -13.93 14.27 26.17
CA ILE A 293 -12.49 14.12 26.38
C ILE A 293 -11.95 15.41 26.99
N ILE A 294 -11.19 15.29 28.06
CA ILE A 294 -10.34 16.34 28.59
C ILE A 294 -8.92 16.04 28.13
N PHE A 295 -8.39 16.83 27.21
CA PHE A 295 -7.00 16.72 26.76
C PHE A 295 -6.24 18.02 27.08
N PRO A 296 -5.41 18.03 28.14
CA PRO A 296 -4.70 19.22 28.57
C PRO A 296 -3.82 19.82 27.46
N LYS A 297 -3.69 21.14 27.48
CA LYS A 297 -2.83 21.85 26.53
C LYS A 297 -1.38 21.36 26.65
N LEU A 298 -0.79 21.00 25.52
CA LEU A 298 0.61 20.64 25.43
C LEU A 298 1.48 21.90 25.48
N SER A 299 2.57 21.85 26.23
CA SER A 299 3.54 22.95 26.29
C SER A 299 4.53 22.84 25.13
N ASP A 300 5.05 23.98 24.68
CA ASP A 300 6.14 24.02 23.72
C ASP A 300 7.39 23.34 24.29
N VAL A 301 8.16 22.69 23.43
CA VAL A 301 9.33 21.91 23.83
C VAL A 301 10.55 22.23 22.97
N LYS A 302 11.72 21.94 23.51
CA LYS A 302 12.97 22.00 22.75
C LYS A 302 13.10 20.78 21.85
N ALA A 303 13.79 20.93 20.72
CA ALA A 303 14.09 19.82 19.81
C ALA A 303 14.89 18.66 20.45
N SER A 304 15.52 18.87 21.61
CA SER A 304 16.21 17.82 22.36
C SER A 304 15.28 16.90 23.16
N VAL A 305 14.01 17.27 23.34
CA VAL A 305 13.01 16.44 24.02
C VAL A 305 12.71 15.21 23.16
N LYS A 306 12.76 14.02 23.75
CA LYS A 306 12.50 12.77 23.02
C LYS A 306 11.03 12.36 23.06
N GLU A 307 10.41 12.50 24.23
CA GLU A 307 9.05 12.03 24.49
C GLU A 307 8.26 13.07 25.30
N ILE A 308 6.96 13.16 25.04
CA ILE A 308 6.00 13.98 25.76
C ILE A 308 4.84 13.08 26.17
N SER A 309 4.46 13.09 27.45
CA SER A 309 3.29 12.34 27.93
C SER A 309 1.98 12.98 27.48
N LEU A 310 1.01 12.16 27.07
CA LEU A 310 -0.32 12.57 26.64
C LEU A 310 -1.34 12.16 27.71
N ASN A 311 -1.77 13.15 28.51
CA ASN A 311 -2.60 12.92 29.70
C ASN A 311 -4.09 13.23 29.45
N GLY A 312 -4.61 12.79 28.31
CA GLY A 312 -6.04 12.89 27.99
C GLY A 312 -6.86 11.88 28.77
N THR A 313 -8.03 12.30 29.24
CA THR A 313 -9.00 11.45 29.95
C THR A 313 -10.38 11.56 29.32
N ALA A 314 -11.18 10.49 29.38
CA ALA A 314 -12.60 10.53 29.04
C ALA A 314 -13.43 10.40 30.32
N ASP A 315 -14.50 11.17 30.43
CA ASP A 315 -15.43 11.11 31.59
C ASP A 315 -16.13 9.75 31.73
N SER A 316 -16.21 8.97 30.65
CA SER A 316 -16.68 7.58 30.62
C SER A 316 -15.71 6.58 31.28
N GLY A 317 -14.46 7.00 31.54
CA GLY A 317 -13.38 6.11 31.99
C GLY A 317 -12.78 5.22 30.89
N LEU A 318 -13.25 5.33 29.64
CA LEU A 318 -12.66 4.63 28.50
C LEU A 318 -11.27 5.20 28.16
N PRO A 319 -10.34 4.38 27.62
CA PRO A 319 -8.99 4.84 27.28
C PRO A 319 -9.02 5.93 26.20
N VAL A 320 -8.19 6.96 26.30
CA VAL A 320 -8.06 7.96 25.22
C VAL A 320 -6.95 7.51 24.26
N TYR A 321 -7.25 7.56 22.96
CA TYR A 321 -6.28 7.26 21.90
C TYR A 321 -5.85 8.53 21.20
N TYR A 322 -4.70 8.47 20.53
CA TYR A 322 -4.10 9.64 19.89
C TYR A 322 -3.67 9.35 18.46
N TYR A 323 -3.63 10.40 17.63
CA TYR A 323 -2.84 10.39 16.39
C TYR A 323 -2.19 11.76 16.16
N VAL A 324 -1.06 11.76 15.45
CA VAL A 324 -0.42 12.99 14.97
C VAL A 324 -1.10 13.42 13.68
N LYS A 325 -1.71 14.60 13.69
CA LYS A 325 -2.32 15.23 12.50
C LYS A 325 -1.27 15.87 11.62
N GLU A 326 -0.29 16.53 12.23
CA GLU A 326 0.85 17.17 11.57
C GLU A 326 2.04 17.30 12.51
N GLY A 327 3.24 17.40 11.93
CA GLY A 327 4.51 17.61 12.64
C GLY A 327 5.40 16.36 12.72
N PRO A 328 6.70 16.52 13.04
CA PRO A 328 7.67 15.43 13.11
C PRO A 328 7.54 14.68 14.44
N ALA A 329 6.47 13.89 14.59
CA ALA A 329 6.23 13.09 15.77
C ALA A 329 5.40 11.84 15.46
N GLU A 330 5.48 10.84 16.35
CA GLU A 330 4.76 9.58 16.29
C GLU A 330 4.14 9.26 17.66
N ILE A 331 2.99 8.56 17.66
CA ILE A 331 2.37 8.07 18.89
C ILE A 331 2.99 6.73 19.29
N LYS A 332 3.38 6.61 20.56
CA LYS A 332 3.83 5.37 21.20
C LYS A 332 3.04 5.16 22.48
N GLY A 333 1.91 4.45 22.37
CA GLY A 333 0.97 4.30 23.48
C GLY A 333 0.39 5.66 23.90
N ASP A 334 0.62 6.04 25.14
CA ASP A 334 0.22 7.31 25.76
C ASP A 334 1.30 8.42 25.64
N LYS A 335 2.32 8.20 24.81
CA LYS A 335 3.40 9.17 24.59
C LYS A 335 3.47 9.63 23.14
N LEU A 336 3.95 10.85 22.97
CA LEU A 336 4.35 11.43 21.70
C LEU A 336 5.87 11.41 21.62
N ALA A 337 6.43 10.65 20.69
CA ALA A 337 7.87 10.61 20.42
C ALA A 337 8.20 11.56 19.27
N LEU A 338 9.12 12.50 19.47
CA LEU A 338 9.58 13.37 18.39
C LEU A 338 10.44 12.57 17.41
N THR A 339 10.17 12.72 16.11
CA THR A 339 10.99 12.13 15.04
C THR A 339 12.07 13.10 14.58
N LYS A 340 12.95 12.64 13.69
CA LYS A 340 14.03 13.48 13.17
C LYS A 340 13.45 14.68 12.43
N ILE A 341 13.75 15.87 12.94
CA ILE A 341 13.40 17.13 12.28
C ILE A 341 14.29 17.28 11.04
N PRO A 342 13.73 17.60 9.85
CA PRO A 342 14.54 17.86 8.66
C PRO A 342 15.62 18.91 8.92
N PRO A 343 16.89 18.71 8.48
CA PRO A 343 18.01 19.60 8.83
C PRO A 343 17.82 21.08 8.45
N ARG A 344 16.99 21.37 7.44
CA ARG A 344 16.70 22.72 6.95
C ARG A 344 15.29 23.21 7.36
N ALA A 345 14.64 22.57 8.33
CA ALA A 345 13.35 23.00 8.84
C ALA A 345 13.47 24.39 9.49
N LYS A 346 12.49 25.27 9.23
CA LYS A 346 12.39 26.57 9.89
C LYS A 346 11.69 26.40 11.23
N PHE A 347 12.34 26.82 12.30
CA PHE A 347 11.78 26.81 13.65
C PHE A 347 10.96 28.09 13.93
N PRO A 348 9.94 28.03 14.80
CA PRO A 348 9.45 26.83 15.49
C PRO A 348 8.66 25.88 14.56
N VAL A 349 8.74 24.57 14.83
CA VAL A 349 8.01 23.55 14.06
C VAL A 349 6.73 23.17 14.80
N LYS A 350 5.57 23.35 14.18
CA LYS A 350 4.28 23.02 14.77
C LYS A 350 4.05 21.50 14.78
N VAL A 351 3.49 21.01 15.88
CA VAL A 351 2.96 19.65 16.01
C VAL A 351 1.51 19.75 16.48
N THR A 352 0.61 18.99 15.86
CA THR A 352 -0.80 18.89 16.29
C THR A 352 -1.15 17.44 16.56
N VAL A 353 -1.63 17.18 17.77
CA VAL A 353 -2.07 15.87 18.25
C VAL A 353 -3.57 15.90 18.46
N VAL A 354 -4.24 14.83 18.04
CA VAL A 354 -5.68 14.67 18.22
C VAL A 354 -5.94 13.53 19.21
N ALA A 355 -6.65 13.84 20.29
CA ALA A 355 -7.19 12.86 21.23
C ALA A 355 -8.60 12.44 20.79
N TRP A 356 -8.87 11.14 20.76
CA TRP A 356 -10.13 10.58 20.32
C TRP A 356 -10.54 9.37 21.15
N GLN A 357 -11.85 9.13 21.21
CA GLN A 357 -12.44 7.96 21.88
C GLN A 357 -13.74 7.56 21.15
N TYR A 358 -13.78 6.31 20.67
CA TYR A 358 -14.86 5.80 19.81
C TYR A 358 -16.15 5.48 20.56
N GLY A 359 -16.05 5.13 21.85
CA GLY A 359 -17.14 4.56 22.64
C GLY A 359 -17.20 3.04 22.53
N ARG A 360 -18.32 2.45 22.96
CA ARG A 360 -18.58 1.01 22.82
C ARG A 360 -20.06 0.73 22.64
N SER A 361 -20.37 -0.34 21.91
CA SER A 361 -21.74 -0.79 21.65
C SER A 361 -22.23 -1.84 22.66
N GLY A 362 -21.35 -2.38 23.51
CA GLY A 362 -21.72 -3.24 24.64
C GLY A 362 -22.10 -2.44 25.88
N GLU A 363 -22.87 -3.04 26.80
CA GLU A 363 -23.37 -2.35 28.00
C GLU A 363 -22.25 -2.09 29.05
N PRO A 364 -22.25 -0.91 29.71
CA PRO A 364 -23.05 0.26 29.37
C PRO A 364 -22.56 0.86 28.05
N LYS A 365 -23.52 1.11 27.15
CA LYS A 365 -23.24 1.72 25.84
C LYS A 365 -22.72 3.15 26.00
N VAL A 366 -21.70 3.50 25.22
CA VAL A 366 -21.08 4.84 25.25
C VAL A 366 -20.92 5.35 23.82
N GLN A 367 -21.35 6.58 23.56
CA GLN A 367 -21.28 7.24 22.25
C GLN A 367 -19.83 7.57 21.87
N THR A 368 -19.57 7.90 20.60
CA THR A 368 -18.30 8.50 20.18
C THR A 368 -18.13 9.89 20.79
N ALA A 369 -16.97 10.15 21.42
CA ALA A 369 -16.64 11.48 21.95
C ALA A 369 -16.32 12.46 20.82
N GLU A 370 -16.56 13.75 21.06
CA GLU A 370 -15.93 14.80 20.26
C GLU A 370 -14.41 14.75 20.47
N ALA A 371 -13.66 14.72 19.36
CA ALA A 371 -12.20 14.69 19.42
C ALA A 371 -11.64 16.06 19.81
N VAL A 372 -10.53 16.05 20.56
CA VAL A 372 -9.87 17.27 21.04
C VAL A 372 -8.50 17.39 20.41
N GLU A 373 -8.25 18.50 19.72
CA GLU A 373 -6.94 18.80 19.13
C GLU A 373 -6.13 19.69 20.07
N GLN A 374 -4.83 19.37 20.22
CA GLN A 374 -3.87 20.23 20.88
C GLN A 374 -2.66 20.45 19.97
N SER A 375 -2.21 21.69 19.89
CA SER A 375 -0.99 22.06 19.18
C SER A 375 0.04 22.63 20.13
N PHE A 376 1.30 22.32 19.86
CA PHE A 376 2.48 22.93 20.49
C PHE A 376 3.57 23.13 19.43
N TYR A 377 4.62 23.82 19.83
CA TYR A 377 5.76 24.12 18.98
C TYR A 377 7.04 23.45 19.50
N ILE A 378 7.82 22.91 18.57
CA ILE A 378 9.19 22.51 18.81
C ILE A 378 10.08 23.72 18.53
N THR A 379 10.92 24.12 19.49
CA THR A 379 11.88 25.22 19.38
C THR A 379 13.30 24.69 19.15
N ALA A 380 14.14 25.50 18.51
CA ALA A 380 15.53 25.14 18.23
C ALA A 380 16.41 25.08 19.50
N ARG A 381 16.04 25.83 20.55
CA ARG A 381 16.75 25.96 21.83
C ARG A 381 15.81 26.01 23.00
#